data_AF-A0A955TSF4-F1
#
_entry.id   AF-A0A955TSF4-F1
#
_cell.length_a   1.000
_cell.length_b   1.000
_cell.length_c   1.000
_cell.angle_alpha   90.00
_cell.angle_beta   90.00
_cell.angle_gamma   90.00
#
_symmetry.space_group_name_H-M   'P 1'
#
loop_
_entity.id
_entity.type
_entity.pdbx_description
1 polymer ?
#
loop_
_entity_poly.entity_id
_entity_poly.type
_entity_poly.pdbx_seq_one_letter_code
_entity_poly.pdbx_strand_id
1 'polypeptide(L)'
;MCNAKPAYPFPLILVVIVWTLMLGYSGYCQETMREPVAEPSLSHMVKEAGFIFSGTVEKLEFRESRESPDAPNVVPSTYVTYRIEYLLKGRSAEGTHLTLRFLGGQASDGRYLEVSHIPQFQVGSRDLLFVHQNTAIDCPIVDCPSGRFRIIEDLVYGNDGLPVVSIRKGHILYDTPGTGSSKALRHEYVVEEINKEVHRLYTPKEQEGWPPVQSFQPGQENPSPLQEDQSPP
;
A
#
# COMPACT_ATOMS: atom_id res chain seq x y z
N MET A 1 39.05 46.49 26.85
CA MET A 1 40.16 46.89 27.73
C MET A 1 39.64 46.97 29.16
N CYS A 2 40.37 46.31 30.06
CA CYS A 2 40.49 46.52 31.52
C CYS A 2 39.27 46.38 32.45
N ASN A 3 39.26 45.22 33.12
CA ASN A 3 39.05 45.02 34.57
C ASN A 3 39.06 46.27 35.47
N ALA A 4 38.14 46.30 36.45
CA ALA A 4 38.49 46.45 37.87
C ALA A 4 37.27 46.12 38.78
N LYS A 5 37.47 45.18 39.71
CA LYS A 5 36.62 45.00 40.91
C LYS A 5 36.90 46.12 41.93
N PRO A 6 36.02 46.29 42.92
CA PRO A 6 36.55 46.11 44.28
C PRO A 6 35.65 45.29 45.20
N ALA A 7 36.32 44.76 46.21
CA ALA A 7 35.87 43.82 47.23
C ALA A 7 35.06 44.48 48.35
N TYR A 8 34.15 43.73 48.96
CA TYR A 8 33.84 43.85 50.39
C TYR A 8 33.55 42.45 51.00
N PRO A 9 33.74 42.29 52.32
CA PRO A 9 34.15 41.04 52.95
C PRO A 9 32.99 40.27 53.59
N PHE A 10 33.24 38.98 53.83
CA PHE A 10 32.53 38.11 54.79
C PHE A 10 32.40 38.78 56.19
N PRO A 11 31.52 38.33 57.13
CA PRO A 11 31.17 36.91 57.35
C PRO A 11 29.75 36.60 57.88
N LEU A 12 29.55 35.31 58.15
CA LEU A 12 28.70 34.71 59.20
C LEU A 12 27.22 34.39 58.90
N ILE A 13 26.97 33.07 58.93
CA ILE A 13 25.81 32.37 59.50
C ILE A 13 24.64 32.11 58.54
N LEU A 14 24.61 30.86 58.04
CA LEU A 14 23.58 29.83 58.27
C LEU A 14 22.12 30.27 58.13
N VAL A 15 21.32 29.47 57.38
CA VAL A 15 19.89 29.63 56.99
C VAL A 15 19.82 30.19 55.56
N VAL A 16 19.73 29.40 54.49
CA VAL A 16 18.62 28.51 54.09
C VAL A 16 19.14 27.50 53.04
N ILE A 17 19.58 26.30 53.46
CA ILE A 17 19.80 25.17 52.55
C ILE A 17 18.48 24.40 52.44
N VAL A 18 17.40 25.02 51.94
CA VAL A 18 16.10 24.33 51.72
C VAL A 18 15.28 24.92 50.54
N TRP A 19 15.88 25.65 49.59
CA TRP A 19 15.11 26.22 48.45
C TRP A 19 15.69 25.98 47.06
N THR A 20 16.72 25.13 46.92
CA THR A 20 17.30 24.72 45.63
C THR A 20 17.11 23.21 45.37
N LEU A 21 15.89 22.72 45.59
CA LEU A 21 15.43 21.41 45.11
C LEU A 21 14.08 21.52 44.37
N MET A 22 13.76 22.73 43.87
CA MET A 22 12.56 23.05 43.11
C MET A 22 12.86 23.94 41.88
N LEU A 23 14.03 23.79 41.27
CA LEU A 23 14.34 24.39 39.96
C LEU A 23 15.27 23.44 39.21
N GLY A 24 14.74 22.70 38.23
CA GLY A 24 15.59 22.01 37.27
C GLY A 24 15.19 20.60 36.85
N TYR A 25 14.00 20.08 37.16
CA TYR A 25 13.38 19.12 36.23
C TYR A 25 12.83 19.91 35.05
N SER A 26 13.75 20.46 34.25
CA SER A 26 13.43 20.84 32.88
C SER A 26 13.05 19.53 32.21
N GLY A 27 11.76 19.27 32.12
CA GLY A 27 11.22 18.22 31.27
C GLY A 27 11.72 18.51 29.87
N TYR A 28 12.78 17.81 29.45
CA TYR A 28 13.06 17.62 28.06
C TYR A 28 11.89 16.81 27.52
N CYS A 29 10.84 17.51 27.08
CA CYS A 29 9.96 16.96 26.06
C CYS A 29 10.87 16.68 24.87
N GLN A 30 11.35 15.44 24.78
CA GLN A 30 11.87 14.93 23.52
C GLN A 30 10.66 14.84 22.60
N GLU A 31 10.46 15.91 21.84
CA GLU A 31 9.64 15.88 20.65
C GLU A 31 10.35 14.92 19.70
N THR A 32 9.92 13.65 19.72
CA THR A 32 10.42 12.64 18.80
C THR A 32 10.08 13.12 17.41
N MET A 33 11.04 13.71 16.70
CA MET A 33 10.92 13.98 15.28
C MET A 33 10.74 12.63 14.61
N ARG A 34 9.49 12.27 14.31
CA ARG A 34 9.15 11.16 13.43
C ARG A 34 9.70 11.53 12.07
N GLU A 35 10.77 10.86 11.63
CA GLU A 35 11.21 11.01 10.25
C GLU A 35 9.99 10.77 9.34
N PRO A 36 9.70 11.68 8.39
CA PRO A 36 8.63 11.46 7.45
C PRO A 36 8.93 10.17 6.70
N VAL A 37 8.07 9.17 6.85
CA VAL A 37 8.12 7.94 6.05
C VAL A 37 8.06 8.40 4.60
N ALA A 38 9.16 8.24 3.86
CA ALA A 38 9.20 8.62 2.47
C ALA A 38 8.26 7.69 1.70
N GLU A 39 7.07 8.18 1.36
CA GLU A 39 6.11 7.46 0.55
C GLU A 39 6.76 6.99 -0.76
N PRO A 40 6.61 5.72 -1.15
CA PRO A 40 7.23 5.20 -2.36
C PRO A 40 6.75 5.99 -3.58
N SER A 41 7.71 6.51 -4.35
CA SER A 41 7.39 7.21 -5.60
C SER A 41 6.71 6.27 -6.59
N LEU A 42 5.88 6.82 -7.47
CA LEU A 42 5.32 6.08 -8.60
C LEU A 42 6.42 5.45 -9.45
N SER A 43 7.54 6.16 -9.65
CA SER A 43 8.70 5.61 -10.36
C SER A 43 9.28 4.37 -9.68
N HIS A 44 9.33 4.34 -8.34
CA HIS A 44 9.75 3.18 -7.57
C HIS A 44 8.80 2.00 -7.79
N MET A 45 7.50 2.22 -7.59
CA MET A 45 6.50 1.18 -7.79
C MET A 45 6.50 0.61 -9.20
N VAL A 46 6.61 1.46 -10.22
CA VAL A 46 6.69 1.04 -11.62
C VAL A 46 7.94 0.21 -11.89
N LYS A 47 9.08 0.52 -11.29
CA LYS A 47 10.33 -0.24 -11.47
C LYS A 47 10.28 -1.62 -10.82
N GLU A 48 9.86 -1.67 -9.56
CA GLU A 48 9.80 -2.89 -8.76
C GLU A 48 8.69 -3.85 -9.19
N ALA A 49 7.62 -3.32 -9.79
CA ALA A 49 6.53 -4.13 -10.30
C ALA A 49 6.97 -4.93 -11.53
N GLY A 50 6.78 -6.24 -11.48
CA GLY A 50 6.80 -7.10 -12.64
C GLY A 50 5.55 -7.02 -13.50
N PHE A 51 4.43 -6.69 -12.84
CA PHE A 51 3.10 -6.74 -13.41
C PHE A 51 2.28 -5.61 -12.80
N ILE A 52 1.63 -4.80 -13.63
CA ILE A 52 0.79 -3.68 -13.17
C ILE A 52 -0.54 -3.76 -13.90
N PHE A 53 -1.65 -3.84 -13.15
CA PHE A 53 -2.96 -4.00 -13.73
C PHE A 53 -4.07 -3.42 -12.86
N SER A 54 -5.22 -3.11 -13.47
CA SER A 54 -6.48 -2.94 -12.76
C SER A 54 -7.38 -4.14 -13.04
N GLY A 55 -8.12 -4.59 -12.02
CA GLY A 55 -9.01 -5.74 -12.13
C GLY A 55 -9.97 -5.88 -10.97
N THR A 56 -10.85 -6.85 -11.09
CA THR A 56 -11.84 -7.22 -10.07
C THR A 56 -11.44 -8.54 -9.40
N VAL A 57 -11.52 -8.61 -8.07
CA VAL A 57 -11.41 -9.88 -7.34
C VAL A 57 -12.62 -10.76 -7.67
N GLU A 58 -12.38 -11.90 -8.31
CA GLU A 58 -13.45 -12.86 -8.64
C GLU A 58 -13.58 -13.97 -7.61
N LYS A 59 -12.46 -14.40 -7.03
CA LYS A 59 -12.41 -15.58 -6.16
C LYS A 59 -11.41 -15.40 -5.03
N LEU A 60 -11.80 -15.89 -3.86
CA LEU A 60 -10.94 -16.04 -2.69
C LEU A 60 -10.93 -17.52 -2.31
N GLU A 61 -9.75 -18.10 -2.19
CA GLU A 61 -9.57 -19.47 -1.70
C GLU A 61 -8.62 -19.46 -0.50
N PHE A 62 -9.04 -20.07 0.60
CA PHE A 62 -8.20 -20.26 1.76
C PHE A 62 -7.58 -21.64 1.71
N ARG A 63 -6.25 -21.69 1.76
CA ARG A 63 -5.52 -22.96 1.78
C ARG A 63 -4.46 -22.89 2.84
N GLU A 64 -4.26 -24.02 3.46
CA GLU A 64 -3.19 -24.25 4.40
C GLU A 64 -1.93 -24.64 3.63
N SER A 65 -0.86 -23.86 3.79
CA SER A 65 0.42 -24.12 3.14
C SER A 65 1.46 -24.55 4.17
N ARG A 66 2.32 -25.49 3.79
CA ARG A 66 3.53 -25.79 4.54
C ARG A 66 4.68 -25.02 3.92
N GLU A 67 5.36 -24.23 4.73
CA GLU A 67 6.54 -23.47 4.31
C GLU A 67 7.73 -24.41 4.00
N SER A 68 7.75 -25.60 4.63
CA SER A 68 8.69 -26.69 4.37
C SER A 68 8.07 -28.04 4.74
N PRO A 69 8.46 -29.17 4.12
CA PRO A 69 8.01 -30.51 4.54
C PRO A 69 8.21 -30.80 6.03
N ASP A 70 9.25 -30.20 6.63
CA ASP A 70 9.64 -30.36 8.03
C ASP A 70 9.08 -29.26 8.96
N ALA A 71 8.33 -28.30 8.43
CA ALA A 71 7.74 -27.24 9.24
C ALA A 71 6.64 -27.85 10.14
N PRO A 72 6.72 -27.69 11.48
CA PRO A 72 5.73 -28.25 12.40
C PRO A 72 4.37 -27.56 12.28
N ASN A 73 4.35 -26.33 11.73
CA ASN A 73 3.16 -25.49 11.66
C ASN A 73 2.72 -25.33 10.22
N VAL A 74 1.42 -25.56 10.02
CA VAL A 74 0.72 -25.25 8.78
C VAL A 74 0.26 -23.79 8.87
N VAL A 75 0.56 -23.00 7.84
CA VAL A 75 0.26 -21.57 7.83
C VAL A 75 -0.86 -21.28 6.82
N PRO A 76 -1.98 -20.67 7.26
CA PRO A 76 -3.04 -20.23 6.37
C PRO A 76 -2.52 -19.26 5.32
N SER A 77 -3.01 -19.41 4.09
CA SER A 77 -2.76 -18.52 2.97
C SER A 77 -4.06 -18.26 2.22
N THR A 78 -4.20 -17.03 1.72
CA THR A 78 -5.32 -16.60 0.91
C THR A 78 -4.86 -16.48 -0.54
N TYR A 79 -5.53 -17.19 -1.44
CA TYR A 79 -5.33 -17.11 -2.88
C TYR A 79 -6.42 -16.22 -3.46
N VAL A 80 -6.00 -15.10 -4.04
CA VAL A 80 -6.88 -14.07 -4.58
C VAL A 80 -6.78 -14.13 -6.09
N THR A 81 -7.86 -14.56 -6.74
CA THR A 81 -7.95 -14.57 -8.20
C THR A 81 -8.61 -13.29 -8.68
N TYR A 82 -7.90 -12.57 -9.53
CA TYR A 82 -8.36 -11.37 -10.21
C TYR A 82 -8.73 -11.68 -11.65
N ARG A 83 -9.81 -11.05 -12.13
CA ARG A 83 -10.01 -10.78 -13.55
C ARG A 83 -9.40 -9.44 -13.90
N ILE A 84 -8.45 -9.46 -14.81
CA ILE A 84 -7.73 -8.30 -15.32
C ILE A 84 -8.65 -7.54 -16.27
N GLU A 85 -8.90 -6.27 -15.96
CA GLU A 85 -9.65 -5.33 -16.79
C GLU A 85 -8.72 -4.49 -17.65
N TYR A 86 -7.61 -4.02 -17.06
CA TYR A 86 -6.62 -3.18 -17.73
C TYR A 86 -5.23 -3.66 -17.38
N LEU A 87 -4.40 -3.95 -18.39
CA LEU A 87 -3.01 -4.30 -18.20
C LEU A 87 -2.10 -3.13 -18.58
N LEU A 88 -1.23 -2.72 -17.66
CA LEU A 88 -0.32 -1.58 -17.81
C LEU A 88 1.14 -2.01 -17.95
N LYS A 89 1.52 -3.15 -17.35
CA LYS A 89 2.87 -3.71 -17.42
C LYS A 89 2.85 -5.22 -17.28
N GLY A 90 3.69 -5.89 -18.05
CA GLY A 90 3.91 -7.34 -17.98
C GLY A 90 2.91 -8.16 -18.78
N ARG A 91 2.82 -9.46 -18.49
CA ARG A 91 1.92 -10.41 -19.17
C ARG A 91 1.46 -11.48 -18.20
N SER A 92 0.17 -11.84 -18.24
CA SER A 92 -0.34 -13.02 -17.52
C SER A 92 -0.20 -14.26 -18.40
N ALA A 93 0.23 -15.37 -17.80
CA ALA A 93 0.23 -16.68 -18.46
C ALA A 93 -1.21 -17.24 -18.62
N GLU A 94 -2.14 -16.81 -17.77
CA GLU A 94 -3.53 -17.27 -17.71
C GLU A 94 -4.48 -16.31 -18.47
N GLY A 95 -3.95 -15.50 -19.38
CA GLY A 95 -4.74 -14.56 -20.18
C GLY A 95 -5.29 -13.40 -19.36
N THR A 96 -6.59 -13.37 -19.13
CA THR A 96 -7.30 -12.30 -18.40
C THR A 96 -7.41 -12.58 -16.90
N HIS A 97 -6.78 -13.63 -16.37
CA HIS A 97 -6.81 -13.93 -14.94
C HIS A 97 -5.42 -13.90 -14.33
N LEU A 98 -5.35 -13.63 -13.03
CA LEU A 98 -4.13 -13.73 -12.22
C LEU A 98 -4.50 -14.15 -10.81
N THR A 99 -3.83 -15.19 -10.30
CA THR A 99 -3.97 -15.61 -8.90
C THR A 99 -2.75 -15.21 -8.09
N LEU A 100 -2.97 -14.46 -7.02
CA LEU A 100 -1.94 -14.00 -6.08
C LEU A 100 -2.10 -14.73 -4.75
N ARG A 101 -0.98 -15.13 -4.14
CA ARG A 101 -0.95 -15.79 -2.83
C ARG A 101 -0.55 -14.77 -1.77
N PHE A 102 -1.34 -14.67 -0.70
CA PHE A 102 -1.06 -13.83 0.46
C PHE A 102 -1.01 -14.68 1.72
N LEU A 103 -0.13 -14.33 2.64
CA LEU A 103 -0.07 -14.94 3.96
C LEU A 103 -1.29 -14.54 4.80
N GLY A 104 -1.86 -15.50 5.53
CA GLY A 104 -3.02 -15.27 6.40
C GLY A 104 -4.34 -15.71 5.78
N GLY A 105 -5.43 -15.41 6.47
CA GLY A 105 -6.78 -15.85 6.15
C GLY A 105 -7.26 -16.97 7.07
N GLN A 106 -8.31 -17.66 6.63
CA GLN A 106 -8.98 -18.68 7.42
C GLN A 106 -8.21 -20.02 7.41
N ALA A 107 -8.02 -20.60 8.59
CA ALA A 107 -7.51 -21.96 8.79
C ALA A 107 -8.64 -23.00 8.71
N SER A 108 -8.28 -24.25 8.45
CA SER A 108 -9.23 -25.37 8.35
C SER A 108 -9.98 -25.66 9.65
N ASP A 109 -9.38 -25.34 10.79
CA ASP A 109 -9.96 -25.49 12.13
C ASP A 109 -10.83 -24.30 12.58
N GLY A 110 -11.09 -23.35 11.68
CA GLY A 110 -11.92 -22.18 11.93
C GLY A 110 -11.20 -20.99 12.58
N ARG A 111 -9.91 -21.11 12.90
CA ARG A 111 -9.10 -19.94 13.29
C ARG A 111 -8.87 -19.00 12.11
N TYR A 112 -8.56 -17.75 12.38
CA TYR A 112 -8.19 -16.76 11.38
C TYR A 112 -6.81 -16.19 11.71
N LEU A 113 -5.90 -16.20 10.73
CA LEU A 113 -4.60 -15.58 10.82
C LEU A 113 -4.65 -14.22 10.15
N GLU A 114 -4.58 -13.17 10.95
CA GLU A 114 -4.38 -11.80 10.47
C GLU A 114 -2.91 -11.44 10.59
N VAL A 115 -2.32 -10.98 9.49
CA VAL A 115 -0.91 -10.57 9.43
C VAL A 115 -0.87 -9.07 9.20
N SER A 116 -0.15 -8.36 10.06
CA SER A 116 0.00 -6.90 9.94
C SER A 116 0.52 -6.51 8.57
N HIS A 117 -0.06 -5.46 7.98
CA HIS A 117 0.29 -4.91 6.67
C HIS A 117 -0.01 -5.80 5.46
N ILE A 118 -0.55 -7.00 5.63
CA ILE A 118 -1.09 -7.77 4.50
C ILE A 118 -2.51 -7.26 4.19
N PRO A 119 -2.79 -6.84 2.94
CA PRO A 119 -4.11 -6.37 2.57
C PRO A 119 -5.19 -7.44 2.74
N GLN A 120 -6.39 -7.00 3.11
CA GLN A 120 -7.59 -7.83 3.08
C GLN A 120 -8.36 -7.61 1.77
N PHE A 121 -8.98 -8.68 1.28
CA PHE A 121 -9.65 -8.72 -0.01
C PHE A 121 -11.09 -9.16 0.14
N GLN A 122 -11.94 -8.72 -0.79
CA GLN A 122 -13.34 -9.10 -0.87
C GLN A 122 -13.70 -9.32 -2.33
N VAL A 123 -14.43 -10.40 -2.62
CA VAL A 123 -14.96 -10.67 -3.96
C VAL A 123 -15.80 -9.48 -4.44
N GLY A 124 -15.60 -9.10 -5.70
CA GLY A 124 -16.22 -7.92 -6.32
C GLY A 124 -15.45 -6.60 -6.11
N SER A 125 -14.43 -6.58 -5.25
CA SER A 125 -13.58 -5.40 -5.08
C SER A 125 -12.77 -5.13 -6.36
N ARG A 126 -12.71 -3.87 -6.77
CA ARG A 126 -11.85 -3.40 -7.85
C ARG A 126 -10.57 -2.81 -7.28
N ASP A 127 -9.45 -3.28 -7.78
CA ASP A 127 -8.14 -2.82 -7.35
C ASP A 127 -7.29 -2.45 -8.57
N LEU A 128 -6.29 -1.59 -8.33
CA LEU A 128 -5.16 -1.32 -9.19
C LEU A 128 -3.91 -1.74 -8.42
N LEU A 129 -3.15 -2.69 -8.97
CA LEU A 129 -2.08 -3.39 -8.27
C LEU A 129 -0.74 -3.27 -8.99
N PHE A 130 0.30 -3.05 -8.20
CA PHE A 130 1.70 -3.19 -8.56
C PHE A 130 2.22 -4.49 -7.94
N VAL A 131 2.52 -5.48 -8.77
CA VAL A 131 2.85 -6.85 -8.33
C VAL A 131 4.28 -7.19 -8.72
N HIS A 132 5.05 -7.81 -7.83
CA HIS A 132 6.40 -8.30 -8.11
C HIS A 132 6.41 -9.47 -9.10
N GLN A 133 7.55 -9.72 -9.78
CA GLN A 133 7.71 -10.85 -10.72
C GLN A 133 7.72 -12.24 -10.05
N ASN A 134 7.76 -12.30 -8.71
CA ASN A 134 7.83 -13.55 -7.95
C ASN A 134 6.66 -13.61 -6.95
N THR A 135 5.53 -14.21 -7.34
CA THR A 135 4.35 -14.37 -6.47
C THR A 135 4.56 -15.36 -5.31
N ALA A 136 5.79 -15.83 -5.09
CA ALA A 136 6.15 -16.78 -4.04
C ALA A 136 6.43 -16.14 -2.68
N ILE A 137 6.57 -14.82 -2.59
CA ILE A 137 6.71 -14.09 -1.31
C ILE A 137 5.38 -13.98 -0.57
N ASP A 138 5.41 -13.79 0.75
CA ASP A 138 4.21 -13.71 1.61
C ASP A 138 3.22 -12.62 1.21
N CYS A 139 3.71 -11.63 0.47
CA CYS A 139 2.99 -10.47 0.01
C CYS A 139 3.49 -10.06 -1.38
N PRO A 140 2.82 -10.46 -2.46
CA PRO A 140 3.31 -10.29 -3.83
C PRO A 140 3.16 -8.86 -4.38
N ILE A 141 2.66 -7.92 -3.58
CA ILE A 141 2.42 -6.52 -3.96
C ILE A 141 3.66 -5.69 -3.61
N VAL A 142 4.05 -4.78 -4.50
CA VAL A 142 5.18 -3.86 -4.27
C VAL A 142 4.94 -3.06 -2.99
N ASP A 143 5.91 -3.09 -2.09
CA ASP A 143 5.83 -2.44 -0.78
C ASP A 143 4.53 -2.81 -0.01
N CYS A 144 4.03 -4.03 -0.23
CA CYS A 144 2.81 -4.58 0.34
C CYS A 144 1.57 -3.68 0.24
N PRO A 145 1.03 -3.05 1.30
CA PRO A 145 -0.22 -2.31 1.14
C PRO A 145 -0.03 -1.09 0.22
N SER A 146 1.20 -0.56 0.10
CA SER A 146 1.48 0.67 -0.65
C SER A 146 1.34 0.49 -2.17
N GLY A 147 1.59 -0.70 -2.71
CA GLY A 147 1.40 -1.02 -4.13
C GLY A 147 -0.04 -1.38 -4.50
N ARG A 148 -0.98 -1.28 -3.55
CA ARG A 148 -2.41 -1.51 -3.79
C ARG A 148 -3.21 -0.22 -3.70
N PHE A 149 -3.99 0.03 -4.74
CA PHE A 149 -4.99 1.07 -4.79
C PHE A 149 -6.37 0.46 -4.93
N ARG A 150 -7.33 0.94 -4.15
CA ARG A 150 -8.73 0.52 -4.18
C ARG A 150 -9.51 1.45 -5.10
N ILE A 151 -10.38 0.88 -5.93
CA ILE A 151 -11.25 1.62 -6.83
C ILE A 151 -12.68 1.51 -6.31
N ILE A 152 -13.25 2.63 -5.87
CA ILE A 152 -14.60 2.72 -5.32
C ILE A 152 -15.34 3.80 -6.10
N GLU A 153 -16.43 3.46 -6.78
CA GLU A 153 -17.21 4.40 -7.62
C GLU A 153 -16.32 5.16 -8.63
N ASP A 154 -15.39 4.44 -9.27
CA ASP A 154 -14.37 4.97 -10.19
C ASP A 154 -13.41 6.03 -9.60
N LEU A 155 -13.34 6.13 -8.28
CA LEU A 155 -12.39 6.96 -7.54
C LEU A 155 -11.30 6.09 -6.91
N VAL A 156 -10.08 6.61 -6.87
CA VAL A 156 -8.89 5.88 -6.42
C VAL A 156 -8.50 6.26 -4.99
N TYR A 157 -8.32 5.24 -4.17
CA TYR A 157 -7.90 5.33 -2.77
C TYR A 157 -6.67 4.46 -2.54
N GLY A 158 -5.84 4.82 -1.57
CA GLY A 158 -4.82 3.91 -1.03
C GLY A 158 -5.46 2.70 -0.35
N ASN A 159 -4.65 1.69 -0.04
CA ASN A 159 -5.13 0.51 0.70
C ASN A 159 -5.76 0.87 2.06
N ASP A 160 -5.23 1.91 2.73
CA ASP A 160 -5.72 2.47 3.98
C ASP A 160 -7.02 3.29 3.86
N GLY A 161 -7.50 3.50 2.63
CA GLY A 161 -8.69 4.29 2.34
C GLY A 161 -8.43 5.80 2.19
N LEU A 162 -7.17 6.26 2.21
CA LEU A 162 -6.89 7.65 1.94
C LEU A 162 -7.12 7.99 0.45
N PRO A 163 -7.86 9.05 0.13
CA PRO A 163 -8.07 9.49 -1.25
C PRO A 163 -6.74 9.79 -1.95
N VAL A 164 -6.53 9.27 -3.15
CA VAL A 164 -5.41 9.73 -4.00
C VAL A 164 -5.85 11.04 -4.67
N VAL A 165 -5.22 12.16 -4.34
CA VAL A 165 -5.69 13.51 -4.75
C VAL A 165 -4.88 14.11 -5.88
N SER A 166 -3.64 13.67 -6.07
CA SER A 166 -2.77 14.18 -7.11
C SER A 166 -1.63 13.21 -7.40
N ILE A 167 -1.20 13.15 -8.66
CA ILE A 167 0.06 12.52 -9.07
C ILE A 167 0.90 13.61 -9.73
N ARG A 168 2.06 13.94 -9.14
CA ARG A 168 2.93 15.02 -9.64
C ARG A 168 4.39 14.64 -9.52
N LYS A 169 5.13 14.82 -10.62
CA LYS A 169 6.58 14.52 -10.69
C LYS A 169 6.91 13.10 -10.19
N GLY A 170 6.05 12.13 -10.49
CA GLY A 170 6.22 10.74 -10.04
C GLY A 170 5.92 10.51 -8.56
N HIS A 171 5.29 11.44 -7.85
CA HIS A 171 4.82 11.24 -6.47
C HIS A 171 3.30 11.18 -6.41
N ILE A 172 2.79 10.21 -5.65
CA ILE A 172 1.37 10.10 -5.33
C ILE A 172 1.12 10.89 -4.05
N LEU A 173 0.13 11.78 -4.08
CA LEU A 173 -0.29 12.58 -2.95
C LEU A 173 -1.66 12.07 -2.50
N TYR A 174 -1.77 11.82 -1.21
CA TYR A 174 -3.01 11.42 -0.55
C TYR A 174 -3.65 12.61 0.16
N ASP A 175 -4.96 12.57 0.38
CA ASP A 175 -5.62 13.57 1.23
C ASP A 175 -5.16 13.39 2.68
N THR A 176 -4.66 14.46 3.28
CA THR A 176 -4.26 14.44 4.68
C THR A 176 -5.50 14.59 5.57
N PRO A 177 -5.69 13.74 6.60
CA PRO A 177 -6.81 13.90 7.51
C PRO A 177 -6.86 15.33 8.09
N GLY A 178 -8.00 16.02 7.93
CA GLY A 178 -8.23 17.37 8.44
C GLY A 178 -8.17 18.53 7.44
N THR A 179 -7.78 18.28 6.18
CA THR A 179 -7.85 19.28 5.08
C THR A 179 -9.23 19.36 4.44
N GLY A 180 -10.03 18.30 4.54
CA GLY A 180 -11.50 18.31 4.42
C GLY A 180 -12.08 18.66 3.05
N SER A 181 -11.32 18.63 1.96
CA SER A 181 -11.83 19.17 0.69
C SER A 181 -11.31 18.50 -0.60
N SER A 182 -10.47 17.48 -0.53
CA SER A 182 -9.86 16.92 -1.73
C SER A 182 -10.66 15.75 -2.28
N LYS A 183 -11.19 15.89 -3.50
CA LYS A 183 -11.82 14.78 -4.22
C LYS A 183 -10.74 13.80 -4.69
N ALA A 184 -10.96 12.50 -4.46
CA ALA A 184 -10.14 11.44 -5.04
C ALA A 184 -10.07 11.58 -6.58
N LEU A 185 -8.93 11.20 -7.14
CA LEU A 185 -8.73 11.13 -8.58
C LEU A 185 -9.55 10.00 -9.19
N ARG A 186 -10.01 10.21 -10.42
CA ARG A 186 -10.69 9.16 -11.19
C ARG A 186 -9.71 8.07 -11.60
N HIS A 187 -10.20 6.84 -11.64
CA HIS A 187 -9.46 5.67 -12.09
C HIS A 187 -8.76 5.89 -13.44
N GLU A 188 -9.48 6.43 -14.43
CA GLU A 188 -8.96 6.75 -15.76
C GLU A 188 -7.70 7.63 -15.72
N TYR A 189 -7.73 8.71 -14.92
CA TYR A 189 -6.59 9.63 -14.80
C TYR A 189 -5.39 8.95 -14.17
N VAL A 190 -5.59 8.14 -13.13
CA VAL A 190 -4.50 7.42 -12.46
C VAL A 190 -3.86 6.41 -13.40
N VAL A 191 -4.67 5.67 -14.16
CA VAL A 191 -4.19 4.73 -15.20
C VAL A 191 -3.35 5.45 -16.25
N GLU A 192 -3.81 6.62 -16.73
CA GLU A 192 -3.08 7.42 -17.71
C GLU A 192 -1.69 7.86 -17.18
N GLU A 193 -1.63 8.36 -15.94
CA GLU A 193 -0.37 8.79 -15.32
C GLU A 193 0.62 7.63 -15.10
N ILE A 194 0.12 6.46 -14.69
CA ILE A 194 0.94 5.25 -14.57
C ILE A 194 1.46 4.83 -15.95
N ASN A 195 0.59 4.85 -16.95
CA ASN A 195 0.98 4.47 -18.31
C ASN A 195 2.06 5.41 -18.87
N LYS A 196 1.94 6.73 -18.65
CA LYS A 196 2.99 7.71 -18.99
C LYS A 196 4.31 7.36 -18.30
N GLU A 197 4.26 7.00 -17.02
CA GLU A 197 5.46 6.67 -16.25
C GLU A 197 6.11 5.37 -16.71
N VAL A 198 5.32 4.35 -17.06
CA VAL A 198 5.81 3.10 -17.68
C VAL A 198 6.51 3.39 -19.00
N HIS A 199 5.90 4.18 -19.88
CA HIS A 199 6.49 4.55 -21.19
C HIS A 199 7.72 5.46 -21.06
N ARG A 200 7.81 6.22 -19.98
CA ARG A 200 9.00 7.04 -19.66
C ARG A 200 10.17 6.17 -19.21
N LEU A 201 9.90 5.06 -18.50
CA LEU A 201 10.92 4.21 -17.88
C LEU A 201 11.38 3.05 -18.76
N TYR A 202 10.52 2.55 -19.65
CA TYR A 202 10.79 1.36 -20.46
C TYR A 202 10.71 1.67 -21.96
N THR A 203 11.69 1.15 -22.71
CA THR A 203 11.74 1.30 -24.17
C THR A 203 10.70 0.41 -24.86
N PRO A 204 10.26 0.74 -26.09
CA PRO A 204 9.32 -0.11 -26.84
C PRO A 204 9.80 -1.55 -27.02
N LYS A 205 11.12 -1.77 -27.09
CA LYS A 205 11.72 -3.11 -27.18
C LYS A 205 11.56 -3.92 -25.88
N GLU A 206 11.62 -3.27 -24.73
CA GLU A 206 11.37 -3.92 -23.43
C GLU A 206 9.88 -4.21 -23.21
N GLN A 207 9.01 -3.48 -23.92
CA GLN A 207 7.56 -3.68 -23.94
C GLN A 207 7.12 -4.69 -25.01
N GLU A 208 8.03 -5.17 -25.85
CA GLU A 208 7.76 -6.11 -26.94
C GLU A 208 7.24 -7.44 -26.36
N GLY A 209 5.92 -7.64 -26.45
CA GLY A 209 5.23 -8.81 -25.90
C GLY A 209 4.22 -8.51 -24.78
N TRP A 210 4.06 -7.24 -24.37
CA TRP A 210 2.93 -6.81 -23.54
C TRP A 210 1.70 -6.59 -24.43
N PRO A 211 0.48 -6.88 -23.95
CA PRO A 211 -0.72 -6.51 -24.69
C PRO A 211 -0.80 -4.99 -24.84
N PRO A 212 -1.34 -4.50 -25.97
CA PRO A 212 -1.55 -3.08 -26.16
C PRO A 212 -2.47 -2.55 -25.05
N VAL A 213 -2.15 -1.35 -24.55
CA VAL A 213 -2.97 -0.67 -23.55
C VAL A 213 -4.40 -0.55 -24.09
N GLN A 214 -5.35 -1.21 -23.44
CA GLN A 214 -6.76 -1.10 -23.80
C GLN A 214 -7.22 0.32 -23.46
N SER A 215 -7.77 1.04 -24.46
CA SER A 215 -8.37 2.35 -24.22
C SER A 215 -9.51 2.22 -23.22
N PHE A 216 -9.46 2.97 -22.12
CA PHE A 216 -10.54 3.05 -21.13
C PHE A 216 -11.86 3.38 -21.81
N GLN A 217 -12.86 2.51 -21.67
CA GLN A 217 -14.24 2.77 -22.08
C GLN A 217 -15.10 2.87 -20.81
N PRO A 218 -15.40 4.08 -20.32
CA PRO A 218 -16.29 4.24 -19.17
C PRO A 218 -17.69 3.74 -19.54
N GLY A 219 -18.23 2.81 -18.76
CA GLY A 219 -19.63 2.37 -18.88
C GLY A 219 -19.88 1.07 -19.65
N GLN A 220 -18.88 0.23 -19.92
CA GLN A 220 -19.17 -1.16 -20.26
C GLN A 220 -19.55 -1.92 -18.98
N GLU A 221 -20.86 -1.99 -18.71
CA GLU A 221 -21.44 -2.97 -17.79
C GLU A 221 -21.00 -4.36 -18.26
N ASN A 222 -20.03 -4.94 -17.56
CA ASN A 222 -19.62 -6.32 -17.82
C ASN A 222 -20.77 -7.23 -17.38
N PRO A 223 -21.27 -8.12 -18.24
CA PRO A 223 -22.45 -8.93 -17.91
C PRO A 223 -22.18 -9.75 -16.65
N SER A 224 -23.16 -9.72 -15.74
CA SER A 224 -23.18 -10.58 -14.55
C SER A 224 -22.82 -12.02 -14.92
N PRO A 225 -21.96 -12.70 -14.13
CA PRO A 225 -21.68 -14.10 -14.39
C PRO A 225 -22.96 -14.92 -14.18
N LEU A 226 -23.45 -15.45 -15.30
CA LEU A 226 -24.21 -16.69 -15.46
C LEU A 226 -25.20 -17.03 -14.33
N GLN A 227 -26.49 -16.74 -14.59
CA GLN A 227 -27.59 -17.55 -14.08
C GLN A 227 -27.38 -18.99 -14.57
N GLU A 228 -26.95 -19.86 -13.65
CA GLU A 228 -26.87 -21.29 -13.90
C GLU A 228 -28.29 -21.87 -13.98
N ASP A 229 -28.55 -22.44 -15.15
CA ASP A 229 -29.72 -23.18 -15.60
C ASP A 229 -30.26 -24.17 -14.54
N GLN A 230 -31.42 -23.86 -13.97
CA GLN A 230 -32.23 -24.82 -13.22
C GLN A 230 -33.25 -25.44 -14.17
N SER A 231 -32.88 -26.55 -14.80
CA SER A 231 -33.80 -27.49 -15.41
C SER A 231 -33.85 -28.78 -14.57
N PRO A 232 -34.97 -29.13 -13.91
CA PRO A 232 -35.10 -30.41 -13.24
C PRO A 232 -35.57 -31.51 -14.22
N PRO A 233 -35.28 -32.79 -13.91
CA PRO A 233 -35.73 -33.95 -14.68
C PRO A 233 -37.24 -34.25 -14.53
#